data_AF-A0A7Y9N1P6-F1
#
_entry.id   AF-A0A7Y9N1P6-F1
#
_cell.length_a   1.000
_cell.length_b   1.000
_cell.length_c   1.000
_cell.angle_alpha   90.00
_cell.angle_beta   90.00
_cell.angle_gamma   90.00
#
_symmetry.space_group_name_H-M   'P 1'
#
loop_
_entity.id
_entity.type
_entity.pdbx_description
1 polymer ?
#
loop_
_entity_poly.entity_id
_entity_poly.type
_entity_poly.pdbx_seq_one_letter_code
_entity_poly.pdbx_strand_id
1 'polypeptide(L)'
;MRLDAKESPELRAAIYAIRALDRTIAKMNRQETKRIAAPEWKKALAERADTRLEHRVIVDTSVVSVSNQNVRIQSASKGRALSGGLAPKADYPAIEFGADQQRKTSYQRRGPKGRPHKVTRHATRALKPRNSNGYVFFPAAREMIPRLAALWVQTTVRTIATAFEGKQE
;
A
#
# COMPACT_ATOMS: atom_id res chain seq x y z
N MET A 1 9.47 3.06 5.19
CA MET A 1 9.68 4.49 5.52
C MET A 1 8.65 4.86 6.57
N ARG A 2 9.11 5.23 7.77
CA ARG A 2 8.26 5.66 8.89
C ARG A 2 8.51 7.16 9.04
N LEU A 3 7.48 7.99 8.92
CA LEU A 3 7.60 9.37 9.36
C LEU A 3 7.63 9.35 10.88
N ASP A 4 8.74 9.81 11.48
CA ASP A 4 8.78 10.00 12.92
C ASP A 4 8.20 11.39 13.24
N ALA A 5 6.98 11.40 13.79
CA ALA A 5 6.33 12.62 14.24
C ALA A 5 7.06 13.29 15.42
N LYS A 6 8.08 12.65 16.00
CA LYS A 6 8.99 13.28 16.95
C LYS A 6 10.00 14.20 16.28
N GLU A 7 10.32 14.02 15.01
CA GLU A 7 11.33 14.86 14.34
C GLU A 7 10.76 16.20 13.85
N SER A 8 9.44 16.32 13.64
CA SER A 8 8.77 17.57 13.26
C SER A 8 7.89 18.12 14.39
N PRO A 9 8.19 19.31 14.93
CA PRO A 9 7.33 20.00 15.90
C PRO A 9 5.89 20.21 15.40
N GLU A 10 5.71 20.47 14.11
CA GLU A 10 4.43 20.73 13.46
C GLU A 10 3.56 19.47 13.42
N LEU A 11 4.15 18.32 13.06
CA LEU A 11 3.46 17.03 13.12
C LEU A 11 3.06 16.69 14.55
N ARG A 12 3.90 17.01 15.53
CA ARG A 12 3.61 16.78 16.94
C ARG A 12 2.48 17.67 17.45
N ALA A 13 2.50 18.96 17.09
CA ALA A 13 1.44 19.91 17.43
C ALA A 13 0.10 19.49 16.82
N ALA A 14 0.09 19.05 15.56
CA ALA A 14 -1.09 18.51 14.92
C ALA A 14 -1.65 17.27 15.66
N ILE A 15 -0.79 16.33 16.08
CA ILE A 15 -1.20 15.17 16.88
C ILE A 15 -1.86 15.59 18.20
N TYR A 16 -1.25 16.54 18.92
CA TYR A 16 -1.81 17.04 20.19
C TYR A 16 -3.14 17.74 19.98
N ALA A 17 -3.25 18.56 18.93
CA ALA A 17 -4.50 19.25 18.60
C ALA A 17 -5.62 18.26 18.25
N ILE A 18 -5.35 17.20 17.47
CA ILE A 18 -6.33 16.15 17.16
C ILE A 18 -6.75 15.37 18.41
N ARG A 19 -5.83 15.16 19.35
CA ARG A 19 -6.16 14.49 20.62
C ARG A 19 -7.06 15.36 21.50
N ALA A 20 -6.97 16.68 21.38
CA ALA A 20 -7.83 17.61 22.10
C ALA A 20 -9.22 17.80 21.45
N LEU A 21 -9.38 17.39 20.17
CA LEU A 21 -10.67 17.47 19.48
C LEU A 21 -11.68 16.47 20.04
N ASP A 22 -12.96 16.87 20.00
CA ASP A 22 -14.07 15.96 20.27
C ASP A 22 -14.04 14.74 19.34
N ARG A 23 -14.47 13.58 19.87
CA ARG A 23 -14.46 12.31 19.15
C ARG A 23 -15.22 12.37 17.83
N THR A 24 -16.26 13.19 17.74
CA THR A 24 -17.10 13.40 16.56
C THR A 24 -16.33 14.14 15.47
N ILE A 25 -15.69 15.25 15.82
CA ILE A 25 -14.88 16.07 14.91
C ILE A 25 -13.67 15.25 14.42
N ALA A 26 -13.02 14.53 15.33
CA ALA A 26 -11.92 13.64 14.99
C ALA A 26 -12.36 12.52 14.02
N LYS A 27 -13.58 11.99 14.15
CA LYS A 27 -14.13 11.00 13.23
C LYS A 27 -14.38 11.59 11.84
N MET A 28 -14.96 12.79 11.75
CA MET A 28 -15.19 13.48 10.48
C MET A 28 -13.88 13.76 9.74
N ASN A 29 -12.87 14.31 10.43
CA ASN A 29 -11.55 14.56 9.86
C ASN A 29 -10.91 13.26 9.31
N ARG A 30 -10.99 12.15 10.05
CA ARG A 30 -10.49 10.85 9.55
C ARG A 30 -11.22 10.39 8.29
N GLN A 31 -12.55 10.54 8.24
CA GLN A 31 -13.35 10.15 7.09
C GLN A 31 -13.00 10.99 5.87
N GLU A 32 -12.86 12.30 6.04
CA GLU A 32 -12.51 13.22 4.97
C GLU A 32 -11.09 12.99 4.46
N THR A 33 -10.11 12.90 5.38
CA THR A 33 -8.73 12.57 5.04
C THR A 33 -8.68 11.26 4.26
N LYS A 34 -9.41 10.23 4.71
CA LYS A 34 -9.45 8.94 4.01
C LYS A 34 -10.09 9.04 2.62
N ARG A 35 -11.15 9.85 2.48
CA ARG A 35 -11.86 10.07 1.21
C ARG A 35 -10.93 10.66 0.14
N ILE A 36 -10.03 11.56 0.53
CA ILE A 36 -9.06 12.19 -0.37
C ILE A 36 -7.83 11.28 -0.56
N ALA A 37 -7.28 10.75 0.53
CA ALA A 37 -6.03 9.99 0.50
C ALA A 37 -6.13 8.63 -0.21
N ALA A 38 -7.27 7.94 -0.07
CA ALA A 38 -7.45 6.60 -0.64
C ALA A 38 -7.38 6.57 -2.19
N PRO A 39 -8.12 7.42 -2.94
CA PRO A 39 -8.03 7.43 -4.40
C PRO A 39 -6.66 7.89 -4.90
N GLU A 40 -6.06 8.91 -4.28
CA GLU A 40 -4.71 9.38 -4.63
C GLU A 40 -3.65 8.30 -4.42
N TRP A 41 -3.72 7.58 -3.30
CA TRP A 41 -2.84 6.44 -3.04
C TRP A 41 -3.02 5.33 -4.08
N LYS A 42 -4.26 4.98 -4.43
CA LYS A 42 -4.55 3.96 -5.43
C LYS A 42 -4.01 4.39 -6.81
N LYS A 43 -4.16 5.66 -7.17
CA LYS A 43 -3.65 6.23 -8.42
C LYS A 43 -2.12 6.16 -8.48
N ALA A 44 -1.42 6.57 -7.42
CA ALA A 44 0.03 6.50 -7.36
C ALA A 44 0.58 5.06 -7.49
N LEU A 45 -0.13 4.06 -6.95
CA LEU A 45 0.21 2.65 -7.17
C LEU A 45 -0.08 2.22 -8.61
N ALA A 46 -1.21 2.65 -9.18
CA ALA A 46 -1.61 2.29 -10.54
C ALA A 46 -0.65 2.85 -11.59
N GLU A 47 -0.13 4.06 -11.40
CA GLU A 47 0.85 4.70 -12.30
C GLU A 47 2.19 3.97 -12.35
N ARG A 48 2.51 3.19 -11.31
CA ARG A 48 3.77 2.42 -11.21
C ARG A 48 3.60 0.93 -11.49
N ALA A 49 2.36 0.46 -11.61
CA ALA A 49 2.07 -0.92 -11.95
C ALA A 49 2.13 -1.09 -13.48
N ASP A 50 2.98 -2.00 -13.96
CA ASP A 50 3.12 -2.26 -15.39
C ASP A 50 2.25 -3.44 -15.82
N THR A 51 2.03 -4.39 -14.90
CA THR A 51 1.40 -5.67 -15.21
C THR A 51 0.03 -5.80 -14.57
N ARG A 52 -0.87 -6.54 -15.24
CA ARG A 52 -2.19 -6.88 -14.69
C ARG A 52 -2.11 -7.61 -13.35
N LEU A 53 -1.02 -8.34 -13.12
CA LEU A 53 -0.77 -9.05 -11.86
C LEU A 53 -0.48 -8.07 -10.72
N GLU A 54 0.37 -7.07 -10.96
CA GLU A 54 0.63 -5.97 -10.00
C GLU A 54 -0.65 -5.20 -9.70
N HIS A 55 -1.47 -4.91 -10.72
CA HIS A 55 -2.77 -4.27 -10.49
C HIS A 55 -3.66 -5.09 -9.55
N ARG A 56 -3.86 -6.38 -9.82
CA ARG A 56 -4.72 -7.22 -8.97
C ARG A 56 -4.18 -7.44 -7.56
N VAL A 57 -2.86 -7.58 -7.41
CA VAL A 57 -2.26 -8.00 -6.13
C VAL A 57 -1.86 -6.82 -5.26
N ILE A 58 -1.48 -5.69 -5.85
CA ILE A 58 -0.95 -4.52 -5.13
C ILE A 58 -1.94 -3.35 -5.18
N VAL A 59 -2.43 -2.99 -6.37
CA VAL A 59 -3.27 -1.80 -6.55
C VAL A 59 -4.69 -2.04 -6.02
N ASP A 60 -5.32 -3.14 -6.38
CA ASP A 60 -6.71 -3.45 -6.00
C ASP A 60 -6.86 -3.87 -4.54
N THR A 61 -5.75 -4.29 -3.92
CA THR A 61 -5.69 -4.65 -2.50
C THR A 61 -5.19 -3.50 -1.62
N SER A 62 -4.98 -2.32 -2.21
CA SER A 62 -4.48 -1.14 -1.51
C SER A 62 -5.48 -0.63 -0.48
N VAL A 63 -4.97 -0.25 0.69
CA VAL A 63 -5.75 0.22 1.83
C VAL A 63 -5.04 1.38 2.48
N VAL A 64 -5.76 2.48 2.69
CA VAL A 64 -5.35 3.58 3.55
C VAL A 64 -6.20 3.54 4.82
N SER A 65 -5.52 3.48 5.96
CA SER A 65 -6.11 3.52 7.30
C SER A 65 -5.65 4.79 8.01
N VAL A 66 -6.58 5.69 8.28
CA VAL A 66 -6.31 6.95 8.99
C VAL A 66 -6.74 6.82 10.44
N SER A 67 -5.82 7.11 11.36
CA SER A 67 -6.06 7.18 12.80
C SER A 67 -5.72 8.58 13.32
N ASN A 68 -6.13 8.89 14.55
CA ASN A 68 -5.80 10.16 15.21
C ASN A 68 -4.30 10.43 15.37
N GLN A 69 -3.50 9.38 15.31
CA GLN A 69 -2.06 9.47 15.58
C GLN A 69 -1.23 9.25 14.31
N ASN A 70 -1.78 8.54 13.33
CA ASN A 70 -1.00 8.03 12.20
C ASN A 70 -1.88 7.81 10.98
N VAL A 71 -1.31 8.06 9.79
CA VAL A 71 -1.80 7.54 8.52
C VAL A 71 -1.02 6.27 8.20
N ARG A 72 -1.70 5.12 8.16
CA ARG A 72 -1.12 3.84 7.77
C ARG A 72 -1.54 3.49 6.36
N ILE A 73 -0.57 3.23 5.51
CA ILE A 73 -0.76 2.80 4.13
C ILE A 73 -0.37 1.33 4.02
N GLN A 74 -1.20 0.54 3.35
CA GLN A 74 -0.99 -0.90 3.16
C GLN A 74 -1.35 -1.28 1.72
N SER A 75 -0.70 -2.30 1.21
CA SER A 75 -1.05 -3.00 -0.03
C SER A 75 -0.89 -4.49 0.22
N ALA A 76 -1.51 -5.32 -0.62
CA ALA A 76 -1.48 -6.79 -0.54
C ALA A 76 -1.98 -7.39 0.79
N SER A 77 -2.53 -6.58 1.70
CA SER A 77 -3.01 -7.01 3.02
C SER A 77 -4.47 -7.46 3.01
N LYS A 78 -5.19 -7.22 1.91
CA LYS A 78 -6.58 -7.62 1.68
C LYS A 78 -6.71 -8.40 0.37
N GLY A 79 -7.81 -9.14 0.25
CA GLY A 79 -8.13 -9.91 -0.96
C GLY A 79 -8.26 -11.40 -0.68
N ARG A 80 -9.17 -12.05 -1.42
CA ARG A 80 -9.28 -13.51 -1.53
C ARG A 80 -8.16 -14.01 -2.45
N ALA A 81 -7.80 -15.29 -2.32
CA ALA A 81 -6.98 -15.95 -3.32
C ALA A 81 -7.63 -15.81 -4.71
N LEU A 82 -6.80 -15.47 -5.71
CA LEU A 82 -7.22 -15.35 -7.10
C LEU A 82 -7.45 -16.74 -7.70
N SER A 83 -8.16 -16.79 -8.83
CA SER A 83 -8.29 -18.01 -9.64
C SER A 83 -6.90 -18.49 -10.07
N GLY A 84 -6.46 -19.62 -9.54
CA GLY A 84 -5.08 -20.13 -9.70
C GLY A 84 -4.31 -20.27 -8.38
N GLY A 85 -4.92 -19.94 -7.24
CA GLY A 85 -4.35 -20.17 -5.90
C GLY A 85 -3.43 -19.06 -5.40
N LEU A 86 -3.17 -18.04 -6.22
CA LEU A 86 -2.33 -16.90 -5.83
C LEU A 86 -3.02 -16.09 -4.73
N ALA A 87 -2.42 -16.05 -3.56
CA ALA A 87 -2.91 -15.33 -2.40
C ALA A 87 -2.15 -14.01 -2.25
N PRO A 88 -2.79 -12.85 -2.45
CA PRO A 88 -2.13 -11.55 -2.35
C PRO A 88 -1.33 -11.37 -1.05
N LYS A 89 -1.83 -11.88 0.08
CA LYS A 89 -1.15 -11.78 1.39
C LYS A 89 0.16 -12.55 1.49
N ALA A 90 0.30 -13.67 0.78
CA ALA A 90 1.45 -14.55 0.87
C ALA A 90 2.42 -14.36 -0.30
N ASP A 91 1.87 -14.15 -1.50
CA ASP A 91 2.63 -14.19 -2.76
C ASP A 91 3.05 -12.81 -3.27
N TYR A 92 2.65 -11.72 -2.60
CA TYR A 92 3.06 -10.37 -2.99
C TYR A 92 4.58 -10.16 -3.10
N PRO A 93 5.48 -10.82 -2.32
CA PRO A 93 6.89 -10.50 -2.41
C PRO A 93 7.47 -10.81 -3.80
N ALA A 94 7.00 -11.88 -4.44
CA ALA A 94 7.44 -12.26 -5.77
C ALA A 94 6.98 -11.27 -6.86
N ILE A 95 5.92 -10.52 -6.60
CA ILE A 95 5.33 -9.53 -7.51
C ILE A 95 5.95 -8.16 -7.27
N GLU A 96 6.04 -7.71 -6.02
CA GLU A 96 6.60 -6.40 -5.66
C GLU A 96 8.13 -6.34 -5.81
N PHE A 97 8.85 -7.42 -5.46
CA PHE A 97 10.30 -7.45 -5.49
C PHE A 97 10.86 -8.30 -6.62
N GLY A 98 10.00 -8.95 -7.42
CA GLY A 98 10.43 -9.88 -8.45
C GLY A 98 11.02 -11.18 -7.91
N ALA A 99 11.58 -11.98 -8.81
CA ALA A 99 12.19 -13.26 -8.48
C ALA A 99 13.51 -13.48 -9.25
N ASP A 100 14.29 -14.46 -8.82
CA ASP A 100 15.41 -14.94 -9.62
C ASP A 100 14.87 -15.66 -10.86
N GLN A 101 15.04 -15.04 -12.03
CA GLN A 101 14.56 -15.54 -13.32
C GLN A 101 15.30 -16.79 -13.80
N GLN A 102 16.50 -17.07 -13.27
CA GLN A 102 17.29 -18.24 -13.62
C GLN A 102 16.88 -19.48 -12.82
N ARG A 103 15.98 -19.34 -11.84
CA ARG A 103 15.49 -20.45 -11.03
C ARG A 103 14.77 -21.49 -11.91
N LYS A 104 15.35 -22.68 -11.96
CA LYS A 104 14.81 -23.84 -12.66
C LYS A 104 14.12 -24.77 -11.66
N THR A 105 12.89 -25.18 -11.99
CA THR A 105 12.16 -26.23 -11.27
C THR A 105 12.11 -27.47 -12.15
N SER A 106 12.51 -28.60 -11.57
CA SER A 106 12.45 -29.91 -12.22
C SER A 106 11.29 -30.70 -11.64
N TYR A 107 10.49 -31.34 -12.49
CA TYR A 107 9.48 -32.30 -12.06
C TYR A 107 9.41 -33.49 -13.01
N GLN A 108 8.96 -34.62 -12.49
CA GLN A 108 8.75 -35.83 -13.27
C GLN A 108 7.38 -35.75 -13.94
N ARG A 109 7.35 -35.89 -15.27
CA ARG A 109 6.10 -35.98 -16.03
C ARG A 109 6.05 -37.35 -16.71
N ARG A 110 4.90 -38.03 -16.65
CA ARG A 110 4.67 -39.19 -17.53
C ARG A 110 4.36 -38.69 -18.93
N GLY A 111 5.07 -39.21 -19.93
CA GLY A 111 4.80 -38.91 -21.33
C GLY A 111 3.56 -39.66 -21.85
N PRO A 112 3.08 -39.34 -23.05
CA PRO A 112 1.93 -40.04 -23.68
C PRO A 112 2.15 -41.56 -23.78
N LYS A 113 3.40 -42.01 -23.85
CA LYS A 113 3.80 -43.44 -23.89
C LYS A 113 4.15 -44.02 -22.51
N GLY A 114 3.67 -43.43 -21.42
CA GLY A 114 3.84 -43.94 -20.05
C GLY A 114 5.23 -43.77 -19.41
N ARG A 115 6.28 -43.48 -20.19
CA ARG A 115 7.65 -43.28 -19.68
C ARG A 115 7.76 -41.97 -18.87
N PRO A 116 8.30 -42.01 -17.64
CA PRO A 116 8.61 -40.80 -16.90
C PRO A 116 9.80 -40.08 -17.54
N HIS A 117 9.69 -38.77 -17.74
CA HIS A 117 10.79 -37.92 -18.15
C HIS A 117 10.87 -36.70 -17.24
N LYS A 118 12.10 -36.31 -16.90
CA LYS A 118 12.40 -35.14 -16.09
C LYS A 118 12.28 -33.89 -16.94
N VAL A 119 11.31 -33.04 -16.63
CA VAL A 119 11.11 -31.76 -17.30
C VAL A 119 11.71 -30.67 -16.41
N THR A 120 12.64 -29.91 -16.95
CA THR A 120 13.21 -28.73 -16.29
C THR A 120 12.62 -27.47 -16.92
N ARG A 121 12.00 -26.59 -16.12
CA ARG A 121 11.42 -25.33 -16.60
C ARG A 121 11.89 -24.16 -15.75
N HIS A 122 11.97 -22.99 -16.38
CA HIS A 122 12.10 -21.73 -15.66
C HIS A 122 10.75 -21.37 -15.05
N ALA A 123 10.62 -21.46 -13.73
CA ALA A 123 9.35 -21.27 -13.03
C ALA A 123 9.01 -19.79 -12.80
N THR A 124 10.03 -18.93 -12.81
CA THR A 124 9.96 -17.54 -12.36
C THR A 124 10.22 -16.51 -13.46
N ARG A 125 10.45 -16.96 -14.71
CA ARG A 125 10.78 -16.08 -15.84
C ARG A 125 9.66 -15.11 -16.22
N ALA A 126 8.42 -15.40 -15.82
CA ALA A 126 7.28 -14.52 -15.99
C ALA A 126 7.25 -13.34 -15.00
N LEU A 127 8.08 -13.37 -13.96
CA LEU A 127 8.18 -12.30 -12.96
C LEU A 127 9.32 -11.34 -13.31
N LYS A 128 9.23 -10.11 -12.80
CA LYS A 128 10.30 -9.12 -12.88
C LYS A 128 11.59 -9.65 -12.20
N PRO A 129 12.78 -9.19 -12.61
CA PRO A 129 14.01 -9.54 -11.93
C PRO A 129 13.99 -9.06 -10.47
N ARG A 130 14.85 -9.63 -9.62
CA ARG A 130 14.81 -9.30 -8.19
C ARG A 130 15.29 -7.86 -7.96
N ASN A 131 14.47 -7.06 -7.28
CA ASN A 131 14.77 -5.70 -6.85
C ASN A 131 14.41 -5.52 -5.37
N SER A 132 15.39 -5.31 -4.50
CA SER A 132 15.18 -5.10 -3.07
C SER A 132 14.46 -3.79 -2.75
N ASN A 133 14.50 -2.81 -3.66
CA ASN A 133 13.81 -1.54 -3.49
C ASN A 133 12.31 -1.60 -3.81
N GLY A 134 11.81 -2.72 -4.32
CA GLY A 134 10.43 -2.85 -4.79
C GLY A 134 10.16 -2.10 -6.10
N TYR A 135 9.12 -2.52 -6.82
CA TYR A 135 8.74 -1.93 -8.10
C TYR A 135 7.58 -0.93 -7.99
N VAL A 136 6.59 -1.21 -7.13
CA VAL A 136 5.32 -0.46 -7.13
C VAL A 136 5.11 0.22 -5.78
N PHE A 137 5.02 -0.57 -4.71
CA PHE A 137 4.63 -0.09 -3.39
C PHE A 137 5.68 0.83 -2.77
N PHE A 138 6.94 0.39 -2.72
CA PHE A 138 8.01 1.15 -2.08
C PHE A 138 8.32 2.49 -2.76
N PRO A 139 8.44 2.57 -4.10
CA PRO A 139 8.63 3.87 -4.76
C PRO A 139 7.40 4.77 -4.61
N ALA A 140 6.16 4.24 -4.72
CA ALA A 140 4.96 5.03 -4.46
C ALA A 140 4.93 5.57 -3.01
N ALA A 141 5.29 4.74 -2.04
CA ALA A 141 5.31 5.12 -0.63
C ALA A 141 6.31 6.26 -0.37
N ARG A 142 7.50 6.22 -0.96
CA ARG A 142 8.51 7.30 -0.80
C ARG A 142 7.99 8.65 -1.28
N GLU A 143 7.23 8.67 -2.36
CA GLU A 143 6.66 9.91 -2.92
C GLU A 143 5.40 10.39 -2.19
N MET A 144 4.49 9.46 -1.87
CA MET A 144 3.17 9.82 -1.35
C MET A 144 3.13 10.05 0.15
N ILE A 145 4.00 9.40 0.93
CA ILE A 145 3.99 9.52 2.39
C ILE A 145 4.13 10.99 2.84
N PRO A 146 5.08 11.79 2.32
CA PRO A 146 5.18 13.21 2.70
C PRO A 146 3.93 14.03 2.31
N ARG A 147 3.39 13.80 1.10
CA ARG A 147 2.18 14.49 0.62
C ARG A 147 0.95 14.18 1.47
N LEU A 148 0.77 12.92 1.83
CA LEU A 148 -0.34 12.47 2.67
C LEU A 148 -0.23 12.98 4.11
N ALA A 149 1.00 13.09 4.63
CA ALA A 149 1.24 13.70 5.93
C ALA A 149 0.91 15.20 5.93
N ALA A 150 1.35 15.94 4.90
CA ALA A 150 1.02 17.35 4.73
C ALA A 150 -0.50 17.57 4.62
N LEU A 151 -1.19 16.78 3.79
CA LEU A 151 -2.65 16.80 3.66
C LEU A 151 -3.33 16.59 5.01
N TRP A 152 -2.87 15.61 5.78
CA TRP A 152 -3.46 15.30 7.08
C TRP A 152 -3.30 16.44 8.10
N VAL A 153 -2.12 17.08 8.14
CA VAL A 153 -1.88 18.27 8.98
C VAL A 153 -2.77 19.43 8.53
N GLN A 154 -2.82 19.72 7.23
CA GLN A 154 -3.64 20.81 6.69
C GLN A 154 -5.13 20.60 6.98
N THR A 155 -5.63 19.38 6.78
CA THR A 155 -7.04 19.02 7.03
C THR A 155 -7.36 19.20 8.51
N THR A 156 -6.42 18.83 9.39
CA THR A 156 -6.55 19.00 10.83
C THR A 156 -6.62 20.45 11.25
N VAL A 157 -5.66 21.27 10.80
CA VAL A 157 -5.63 22.71 11.13
C VAL A 157 -6.89 23.41 10.62
N ARG A 158 -7.31 23.12 9.38
CA ARG A 158 -8.56 23.65 8.82
C ARG A 158 -9.78 23.25 9.67
N THR A 159 -9.89 21.98 10.04
CA THR A 159 -11.01 21.49 10.85
C THR A 159 -11.07 22.21 12.20
N ILE A 160 -9.91 22.45 12.83
CA ILE A 160 -9.82 23.16 14.10
C ILE A 160 -10.23 24.62 13.93
N ALA A 161 -9.70 25.30 12.91
CA ALA A 161 -10.03 26.70 12.62
C ALA A 161 -11.54 26.89 12.42
N THR A 162 -12.17 26.08 11.57
CA THR A 162 -13.62 26.13 11.34
C THR A 162 -14.42 25.80 12.61
N ALA A 163 -13.95 24.89 13.46
CA ALA A 163 -14.61 24.56 14.72
C ALA A 163 -14.50 25.68 15.78
N PHE A 164 -13.47 26.53 15.71
CA PHE A 164 -13.35 27.72 16.54
C PHE A 164 -14.19 28.88 15.99
N GLU A 165 -14.18 29.11 14.67
CA GLU A 165 -15.01 30.12 14.01
C GLU A 165 -16.51 29.85 14.22
N GLY A 166 -16.97 28.60 14.03
CA GLY A 166 -18.36 28.22 14.24
C GLY A 166 -18.82 28.16 15.70
N LYS A 167 -17.94 28.47 16.67
CA LYS A 167 -18.29 28.67 18.08
C LYS A 167 -18.38 30.15 18.47
N GLN A 168 -18.03 31.06 17.56
CA GLN A 168 -18.08 32.51 17.80
C GLN A 168 -19.36 33.18 17.26
N GLU A 169 -20.24 32.43 16.59
CA GLU A 169 -21.64 32.81 16.34
C GLU A 169 -22.56 32.16 17.38
#